data_AF-A0A958UA36-F1
#
_entry.id   AF-A0A958UA36-F1
#
_cell.length_a   1.000
_cell.length_b   1.000
_cell.length_c   1.000
_cell.angle_alpha   90.00
_cell.angle_beta   90.00
_cell.angle_gamma   90.00
#
_symmetry.space_group_name_H-M   'P 1'
#
loop_
_entity.id
_entity.type
_entity.pdbx_description
1 polymer ?
#
loop_
_entity_poly.entity_id
_entity_poly.type
_entity_poly.pdbx_seq_one_letter_code
_entity_poly.pdbx_strand_id
1 'polypeptide(L)'
;MKNTFLSLALVSMLFVSCGEDDTADIIINDNSVTNNYSGGTSDETVLLKGSFTSDLTLDATKNYIIDGPVIMEAGTTLTIPAGMTIRASATGSDVYIAIAQGAKIIADGSASFPIVFTSNSSTPNAGDWGGLIVLGKAPINSVVGGDTTSTSEIASLPYGGQHPDDDSGVIRYVRIEYSGGKADGQSENNGFSFYGVGNGTTVQYIQAYEGLDDGIEFFGGTVNASYIS
;
A
#
# COMPACT_ATOMS: atom_id res chain seq x y z
N MET A 1 41.48 -81.50 12.56
CA MET A 1 40.80 -81.27 13.85
C MET A 1 40.24 -79.85 13.82
N LYS A 2 38.91 -79.75 14.03
CA LYS A 2 38.06 -78.61 14.39
C LYS A 2 38.61 -77.18 14.16
N ASN A 3 37.88 -76.38 13.40
CA ASN A 3 37.32 -75.12 13.90
C ASN A 3 36.23 -74.59 12.95
N THR A 4 34.98 -74.78 13.40
CA THR A 4 33.79 -73.98 13.09
C THR A 4 34.00 -72.52 13.48
N PHE A 5 33.42 -71.57 12.73
CA PHE A 5 32.60 -70.43 13.19
C PHE A 5 32.43 -69.45 12.02
N LEU A 6 31.31 -69.57 11.30
CA LEU A 6 30.81 -68.54 10.39
C LEU A 6 29.49 -68.05 10.99
N SER A 7 29.58 -67.03 11.84
CA SER A 7 28.41 -66.37 12.41
C SER A 7 28.03 -65.20 11.53
N LEU A 8 26.83 -65.30 10.97
CA LEU A 8 26.19 -64.38 10.04
C LEU A 8 25.84 -63.06 10.75
N ALA A 9 26.32 -61.94 10.22
CA ALA A 9 25.98 -60.60 10.69
C ALA A 9 24.55 -60.24 10.25
N LEU A 10 23.66 -59.94 11.20
CA LEU A 10 22.36 -59.31 10.95
C LEU A 10 22.51 -57.79 11.13
N VAL A 11 22.45 -57.07 10.02
CA VAL A 11 22.49 -55.60 9.97
C VAL A 11 21.11 -55.07 10.35
N SER A 12 21.02 -54.32 11.46
CA SER A 12 19.82 -53.60 11.88
C SER A 12 19.60 -52.36 10.99
N MET A 13 18.51 -52.35 10.23
CA MET A 13 18.02 -51.16 9.52
C MET A 13 17.38 -50.20 10.52
N LEU A 14 18.01 -49.04 10.73
CA LEU A 14 17.39 -47.87 11.36
C LEU A 14 16.75 -47.04 10.25
N PHE A 15 15.42 -47.11 10.13
CA PHE A 15 14.67 -46.13 9.35
C PHE A 15 14.56 -44.85 10.19
N VAL A 16 15.39 -43.85 9.86
CA VAL A 16 15.16 -42.47 10.29
C VAL A 16 14.11 -41.89 9.36
N SER A 17 12.87 -41.85 9.81
CA SER A 17 11.83 -41.01 9.22
C SER A 17 12.06 -39.60 9.77
N CYS A 18 12.61 -38.72 8.94
CA CYS A 18 12.36 -37.29 9.08
C CYS A 18 10.93 -37.08 8.58
N GLY A 19 10.00 -36.78 9.47
CA GLY A 19 8.73 -36.21 9.06
C GLY A 19 9.00 -34.86 8.40
N GLU A 20 8.44 -34.64 7.22
CA GLU A 20 8.30 -33.29 6.68
C GLU A 20 7.44 -32.50 7.67
N ASP A 21 7.98 -31.39 8.16
CA ASP A 21 7.31 -30.49 9.08
C ASP A 21 6.30 -29.67 8.26
N ASP A 22 5.07 -30.19 8.16
CA ASP A 22 3.91 -29.53 7.52
C ASP A 22 3.38 -28.33 8.34
N THR A 23 4.19 -27.75 9.22
CA THR A 23 3.83 -26.45 9.80
C THR A 23 3.95 -25.39 8.72
N ALA A 24 2.81 -24.81 8.34
CA ALA A 24 2.78 -23.64 7.49
C ALA A 24 3.72 -22.57 8.07
N ASP A 25 4.55 -21.97 7.21
CA ASP A 25 5.38 -20.84 7.60
C ASP A 25 4.53 -19.80 8.31
N ILE A 26 4.93 -19.45 9.53
CA ILE A 26 4.30 -18.34 10.25
C ILE A 26 4.75 -17.06 9.55
N ILE A 27 3.91 -16.55 8.67
CA ILE A 27 4.03 -15.18 8.15
C ILE A 27 3.59 -14.25 9.27
N ILE A 28 4.54 -13.64 9.99
CA ILE A 28 4.24 -12.55 10.90
C ILE A 28 4.05 -11.28 10.05
N ASN A 29 2.80 -10.86 9.90
CA ASN A 29 2.49 -9.52 9.41
C ASN A 29 2.72 -8.54 10.57
N ASP A 30 3.93 -8.01 10.67
CA ASP A 30 4.27 -6.99 11.66
C ASP A 30 3.62 -5.66 11.24
N ASN A 31 2.40 -5.43 11.73
CA ASN A 31 1.67 -4.17 11.60
C ASN A 31 2.15 -3.12 12.62
N SER A 32 3.29 -3.32 13.28
CA SER A 32 3.85 -2.29 14.15
C SER A 32 4.44 -1.17 13.30
N VAL A 33 3.97 0.05 13.56
CA VAL A 33 4.83 1.22 13.37
C VAL A 33 6.03 0.97 14.29
N THR A 34 7.20 0.68 13.73
CA THR A 34 8.42 0.49 14.53
C THR A 34 8.83 1.85 15.10
N ASN A 35 8.20 2.24 16.20
CA ASN A 35 8.58 3.41 16.98
C ASN A 35 9.69 2.93 17.91
N ASN A 36 10.93 3.21 17.53
CA ASN A 36 12.12 2.78 18.27
C ASN A 36 12.27 3.69 19.49
N TYR A 37 11.40 3.50 20.49
CA TYR A 37 11.35 4.36 21.67
C TYR A 37 12.60 4.17 22.53
N SER A 38 13.60 5.02 22.27
CA SER A 38 14.70 5.29 23.18
C SER A 38 14.74 6.79 23.40
N GLY A 39 14.39 7.21 24.61
CA GLY A 39 14.23 8.62 24.97
C GLY A 39 15.47 9.46 24.62
N GLY A 40 15.27 10.40 23.69
CA GLY A 40 16.24 11.40 23.28
C GLY A 40 15.62 12.34 22.26
N THR A 41 15.71 13.65 22.49
CA THR A 41 15.27 14.68 21.54
C THR A 41 16.19 14.70 20.31
N SER A 42 15.73 14.20 19.15
CA SER A 42 16.18 14.58 17.79
C SER A 42 15.55 13.69 16.70
N ASP A 43 14.90 14.28 15.69
CA ASP A 43 14.71 13.73 14.33
C ASP A 43 14.37 12.23 14.17
N GLU A 44 13.42 11.69 14.94
CA GLU A 44 12.97 10.31 14.72
C GLU A 44 12.14 10.24 13.43
N THR A 45 12.66 9.50 12.45
CA THR A 45 11.95 9.19 11.20
C THR A 45 11.16 7.91 11.38
N VAL A 46 9.86 7.97 11.14
CA VAL A 46 8.94 6.85 11.26
C VAL A 46 8.78 6.18 9.90
N LEU A 47 9.03 4.86 9.86
CA LEU A 47 8.82 4.06 8.65
C LEU A 47 7.37 3.54 8.63
N LEU A 48 6.67 3.74 7.52
CA LEU A 48 5.31 3.27 7.28
C LEU A 48 5.35 2.12 6.27
N LYS A 49 4.84 0.95 6.68
CA LYS A 49 4.59 -0.22 5.83
C LYS A 49 3.66 -1.19 6.53
N GLY A 50 3.08 -2.12 5.77
CA GLY A 50 2.14 -3.12 6.24
C GLY A 50 0.68 -2.71 6.08
N SER A 51 -0.20 -3.56 6.60
CA SER A 51 -1.65 -3.33 6.65
C SER A 51 -2.04 -2.70 7.97
N PHE A 52 -2.94 -1.73 7.94
CA PHE A 52 -3.43 -1.01 9.12
C PHE A 52 -4.89 -1.39 9.35
N THR A 53 -5.16 -2.01 10.50
CA THR A 53 -6.51 -2.44 10.94
C THR A 53 -7.10 -1.52 12.00
N SER A 54 -6.43 -0.41 12.30
CA SER A 54 -6.91 0.70 13.11
C SER A 54 -6.59 2.02 12.43
N ASP A 55 -7.28 3.08 12.83
CA ASP A 55 -7.00 4.43 12.37
C ASP A 55 -5.52 4.81 12.58
N LEU A 56 -4.96 5.54 11.60
CA LEU A 56 -3.62 6.08 11.64
C LEU A 56 -3.70 7.59 11.44
N THR A 57 -3.33 8.35 12.46
CA THR A 57 -3.16 9.81 12.35
C THR A 57 -1.68 10.14 12.42
N LEU A 58 -1.15 10.78 11.38
CA LEU A 58 0.25 11.20 11.38
C LEU A 58 0.45 12.42 12.30
N ASP A 59 1.58 12.43 12.99
CA ASP A 59 2.00 13.54 13.86
C ASP A 59 2.83 14.53 13.05
N ALA A 60 2.34 15.76 12.90
CA ALA A 60 3.01 16.80 12.12
C ALA A 60 4.40 17.19 12.68
N THR A 61 4.76 16.75 13.89
CA THR A 61 6.09 16.98 14.48
C THR A 61 7.12 15.91 14.12
N LYS A 62 6.71 14.84 13.43
CA LYS A 62 7.56 13.72 13.03
C LYS A 62 7.80 13.68 11.52
N ASN A 63 8.91 13.07 11.13
CA ASN A 63 9.20 12.75 9.73
C ASN A 63 8.72 11.34 9.40
N TYR A 64 8.18 11.15 8.20
CA TYR A 64 7.67 9.85 7.74
C TYR A 64 8.29 9.43 6.42
N ILE A 65 8.63 8.14 6.32
CA ILE A 65 9.00 7.48 5.08
C ILE A 65 8.06 6.30 4.83
N ILE A 66 7.43 6.25 3.66
CA ILE A 66 6.72 5.07 3.14
C ILE A 66 7.81 4.09 2.69
N ASP A 67 7.95 2.96 3.38
CA ASP A 67 9.06 2.01 3.22
C ASP A 67 8.58 0.65 2.68
N GLY A 68 7.45 0.66 1.97
CA GLY A 68 6.77 -0.52 1.44
C GLY A 68 5.28 -0.23 1.21
N PRO A 69 4.45 -1.25 1.05
CA PRO A 69 3.01 -1.06 0.90
C PRO A 69 2.42 -0.55 2.23
N VAL A 70 1.63 0.52 2.17
CA VAL A 70 0.84 1.03 3.30
C VAL A 70 -0.63 0.82 2.94
N ILE A 71 -1.26 -0.20 3.50
CA ILE A 71 -2.63 -0.58 3.16
C ILE A 71 -3.54 -0.25 4.32
N MET A 72 -4.46 0.70 4.14
CA MET A 72 -5.50 1.00 5.10
C MET A 72 -6.67 0.04 4.87
N GLU A 73 -6.93 -0.84 5.84
CA GLU A 73 -7.97 -1.87 5.74
C GLU A 73 -9.37 -1.30 5.99
N ALA A 74 -10.40 -2.03 5.56
CA ALA A 74 -11.79 -1.61 5.70
C ALA A 74 -12.14 -1.18 7.14
N GLY A 75 -12.82 -0.05 7.29
CA GLY A 75 -13.20 0.51 8.59
C GLY A 75 -12.12 1.38 9.26
N THR A 76 -10.97 1.59 8.61
CA THR A 76 -9.90 2.47 9.11
C THR A 76 -9.84 3.81 8.38
N THR A 77 -9.21 4.80 9.00
CA THR A 77 -8.95 6.12 8.43
C THR A 77 -7.47 6.49 8.56
N LEU A 78 -6.84 6.85 7.43
CA LEU A 78 -5.54 7.53 7.41
C LEU A 78 -5.76 9.04 7.43
N THR A 79 -5.27 9.72 8.46
CA THR A 79 -5.35 11.18 8.59
C THR A 79 -3.96 11.80 8.48
N ILE A 80 -3.81 12.74 7.55
CA ILE A 80 -2.55 13.43 7.27
C ILE A 80 -2.76 14.94 7.50
N PRO A 81 -2.14 15.52 8.54
CA PRO A 81 -2.16 16.95 8.75
C PRO A 81 -1.70 17.76 7.53
N ALA A 82 -2.36 18.90 7.31
CA ALA A 82 -2.01 19.84 6.24
C ALA A 82 -0.54 20.31 6.36
N GLY A 83 0.11 20.53 5.22
CA GLY A 83 1.48 21.03 5.15
C GLY A 83 2.58 19.97 5.32
N MET A 84 2.22 18.71 5.58
CA MET A 84 3.21 17.64 5.70
C MET A 84 3.86 17.30 4.36
N THR A 85 5.16 17.02 4.40
CA THR A 85 5.88 16.31 3.33
C THR A 85 6.16 14.89 3.79
N ILE A 86 5.66 13.91 3.07
CA ILE A 86 5.86 12.49 3.32
C ILE A 86 6.78 11.95 2.23
N ARG A 87 7.83 11.24 2.62
CA ARG A 87 8.80 10.70 1.66
C ARG A 87 8.51 9.23 1.38
N ALA A 88 8.88 8.74 0.22
CA ALA A 88 8.78 7.33 -0.14
C ALA A 88 10.17 6.76 -0.46
N SER A 89 10.47 5.58 0.07
CA SER A 89 11.68 4.83 -0.28
C SER A 89 11.74 4.66 -1.81
N ALA A 90 12.88 5.03 -2.40
CA ALA A 90 13.08 5.03 -3.85
C ALA A 90 13.44 3.62 -4.36
N THR A 91 12.57 2.65 -4.08
CA THR A 91 12.78 1.23 -4.40
C THR A 91 11.77 0.70 -5.42
N GLY A 92 10.97 1.59 -6.02
CA GLY A 92 10.08 1.27 -7.14
C GLY A 92 8.66 0.89 -6.71
N SER A 93 8.07 -0.05 -7.45
CA SER A 93 6.63 -0.35 -7.45
C SER A 93 6.05 -0.84 -6.13
N ASP A 94 6.87 -1.40 -5.24
CA ASP A 94 6.41 -2.01 -4.00
C ASP A 94 6.21 -0.99 -2.86
N VAL A 95 6.39 0.30 -3.14
CA VAL A 95 6.25 1.40 -2.19
C VAL A 95 5.06 2.26 -2.58
N TYR A 96 3.90 2.04 -1.96
CA TYR A 96 2.66 2.74 -2.30
C TYR A 96 1.76 2.90 -1.07
N ILE A 97 0.77 3.77 -1.18
CA ILE A 97 -0.35 3.84 -0.23
C ILE A 97 -1.60 3.32 -0.93
N ALA A 98 -2.31 2.38 -0.29
CA ALA A 98 -3.60 1.90 -0.74
C ALA A 98 -4.67 2.15 0.34
N ILE A 99 -5.77 2.78 -0.06
CA ILE A 99 -6.97 2.97 0.75
C ILE A 99 -7.99 1.94 0.28
N ALA A 100 -8.09 0.81 0.97
CA ALA A 100 -8.95 -0.30 0.56
C ALA A 100 -10.44 0.08 0.66
N GLN A 101 -11.31 -0.71 0.01
CA GLN A 101 -12.76 -0.50 0.08
C GLN A 101 -13.28 -0.40 1.52
N GLY A 102 -13.96 0.71 1.81
CA GLY A 102 -14.48 1.00 3.15
C GLY A 102 -13.46 1.56 4.14
N ALA A 103 -12.20 1.73 3.75
CA ALA A 103 -11.25 2.60 4.42
C ALA A 103 -11.38 4.04 3.92
N LYS A 104 -10.77 4.99 4.63
CA LYS A 104 -10.78 6.41 4.27
C LYS A 104 -9.40 7.04 4.34
N ILE A 105 -9.20 8.09 3.56
CA ILE A 105 -8.09 9.03 3.70
C ILE A 105 -8.61 10.44 3.96
N ILE A 106 -8.00 11.13 4.93
CA ILE A 106 -8.22 12.55 5.22
C ILE A 106 -6.88 13.26 5.00
N ALA A 107 -6.64 13.66 3.76
CA ALA A 107 -5.52 14.48 3.33
C ALA A 107 -6.08 15.84 2.86
N ASP A 108 -6.43 16.67 3.84
CA ASP A 108 -7.11 17.94 3.61
C ASP A 108 -6.15 19.13 3.80
N GLY A 109 -5.27 19.31 2.80
CA GLY A 109 -4.33 20.42 2.72
C GLY A 109 -5.00 21.75 2.38
N SER A 110 -4.17 22.79 2.21
CA SER A 110 -4.61 24.08 1.69
C SER A 110 -3.61 24.66 0.70
N ALA A 111 -3.98 25.69 -0.05
CA ALA A 111 -3.06 26.38 -0.96
C ALA A 111 -1.77 26.87 -0.25
N SER A 112 -1.86 27.27 1.03
CA SER A 112 -0.71 27.70 1.82
C SER A 112 0.04 26.56 2.51
N PHE A 113 -0.62 25.41 2.69
CA PHE A 113 -0.09 24.24 3.39
C PHE A 113 -0.49 22.97 2.62
N PRO A 114 0.05 22.76 1.40
CA PRO A 114 -0.24 21.55 0.64
C PRO A 114 0.39 20.34 1.31
N ILE A 115 -0.22 19.16 1.11
CA ILE A 115 0.40 17.89 1.47
C ILE A 115 1.19 17.40 0.26
N VAL A 116 2.45 17.01 0.47
CA VAL A 116 3.34 16.54 -0.60
C VAL A 116 3.82 15.13 -0.30
N PHE A 117 3.62 14.22 -1.25
CA PHE A 117 4.28 12.93 -1.27
C PHE A 117 5.39 12.96 -2.32
N THR A 118 6.60 12.55 -1.96
CA THR A 118 7.77 12.66 -2.84
C THR A 118 8.81 11.58 -2.56
N SER A 119 9.80 11.42 -3.44
CA SER A 119 10.90 10.48 -3.27
C SER A 119 11.79 10.84 -2.07
N ASN A 120 12.30 9.81 -1.38
CA ASN A 120 13.33 9.94 -0.36
C ASN A 120 14.77 9.94 -0.95
N SER A 121 14.92 9.83 -2.28
CA SER A 121 16.22 9.89 -2.95
C SER A 121 16.83 11.28 -2.87
N SER A 122 18.17 11.36 -2.77
CA SER A 122 18.90 12.62 -2.92
C SER A 122 18.91 13.13 -4.36
N THR A 123 18.62 12.25 -5.32
CA THR A 123 18.40 12.56 -6.74
C THR A 123 17.10 11.88 -7.18
N PRO A 124 15.93 12.49 -6.92
CA PRO A 124 14.64 11.93 -7.29
C PRO A 124 14.51 11.65 -8.79
N ASN A 125 13.91 10.52 -9.14
CA ASN A 125 13.58 10.17 -10.52
C ASN A 125 12.13 9.69 -10.62
N ALA A 126 11.56 9.86 -11.81
CA ALA A 126 10.27 9.27 -12.15
C ALA A 126 10.28 7.75 -11.86
N GLY A 127 9.25 7.26 -11.18
CA GLY A 127 9.09 5.85 -10.84
C GLY A 127 9.85 5.39 -9.60
N ASP A 128 10.36 6.32 -8.79
CA ASP A 128 11.03 5.99 -7.52
C ASP A 128 10.09 5.24 -6.57
N TRP A 129 8.77 5.47 -6.66
CA TRP A 129 7.76 4.79 -5.84
C TRP A 129 6.44 4.62 -6.60
N GLY A 130 5.49 3.90 -6.01
CA GLY A 130 4.21 3.55 -6.60
C GLY A 130 3.28 4.75 -6.75
N GLY A 131 2.74 5.28 -5.66
CA GLY A 131 1.78 6.39 -5.68
C GLY A 131 0.65 6.19 -4.66
N LEU A 132 -0.49 6.84 -4.90
CA LEU A 132 -1.70 6.72 -4.07
C LEU A 132 -2.81 5.98 -4.82
N ILE A 133 -3.27 4.89 -4.23
CA ILE A 133 -4.36 4.05 -4.73
C ILE A 133 -5.56 4.19 -3.79
N VAL A 134 -6.73 4.49 -4.35
CA VAL A 134 -7.99 4.59 -3.59
C VAL A 134 -9.02 3.66 -4.22
N LEU A 135 -9.54 2.73 -3.43
CA LEU A 135 -10.49 1.72 -3.88
C LEU A 135 -11.86 1.98 -3.23
N GLY A 136 -12.84 2.34 -4.04
CA GLY A 136 -14.21 2.63 -3.61
C GLY A 136 -15.21 1.56 -4.05
N LYS A 137 -16.45 1.74 -3.59
CA LYS A 137 -17.60 0.83 -3.80
C LYS A 137 -18.57 1.30 -4.88
N ALA A 138 -18.20 2.32 -5.65
CA ALA A 138 -19.03 2.84 -6.71
C ALA A 138 -19.05 1.93 -7.95
N PRO A 139 -20.11 1.99 -8.78
CA PRO A 139 -20.22 1.14 -9.94
C PRO A 139 -19.05 1.23 -10.90
N ILE A 140 -18.67 0.09 -11.47
CA ILE A 140 -17.66 -0.06 -12.51
C ILE A 140 -18.24 -0.84 -13.68
N ASN A 141 -17.62 -0.73 -14.85
CA ASN A 141 -18.08 -1.36 -16.09
C ASN A 141 -17.41 -2.71 -16.40
N SER A 142 -16.44 -3.14 -15.61
CA SER A 142 -15.69 -4.40 -15.81
C SER A 142 -16.41 -5.64 -15.28
N VAL A 143 -17.44 -5.45 -14.44
CA VAL A 143 -18.30 -6.52 -13.90
C VAL A 143 -19.77 -6.11 -13.98
N VAL A 144 -20.70 -7.07 -13.95
CA VAL A 144 -22.13 -6.81 -14.09
C VAL A 144 -22.88 -7.20 -12.81
N GLY A 145 -23.62 -6.24 -12.26
CA GLY A 145 -24.66 -6.47 -11.24
C GLY A 145 -24.19 -6.53 -9.78
N GLY A 146 -25.04 -6.02 -8.88
CA GLY A 146 -24.90 -6.17 -7.42
C GLY A 146 -23.54 -5.73 -6.86
N ASP A 147 -23.21 -6.22 -5.67
CA ASP A 147 -21.96 -5.89 -4.97
C ASP A 147 -20.73 -6.60 -5.54
N THR A 148 -20.76 -6.98 -6.83
CA THR A 148 -19.63 -7.63 -7.51
C THR A 148 -18.48 -6.64 -7.64
N THR A 149 -17.28 -7.10 -7.32
CA THR A 149 -16.03 -6.32 -7.42
C THR A 149 -15.15 -6.83 -8.56
N SER A 150 -14.31 -5.96 -9.08
CA SER A 150 -13.10 -6.34 -9.81
C SER A 150 -11.88 -6.28 -8.86
N THR A 151 -10.69 -6.51 -9.40
CA THR A 151 -9.43 -6.54 -8.63
C THR A 151 -8.44 -5.55 -9.24
N SER A 152 -7.86 -4.68 -8.42
CA SER A 152 -6.87 -3.69 -8.87
C SER A 152 -5.59 -4.38 -9.34
N GLU A 153 -4.92 -3.77 -10.32
CA GLU A 153 -3.69 -4.31 -10.91
C GLU A 153 -2.56 -4.34 -9.87
N ILE A 154 -2.48 -3.29 -9.05
CA ILE A 154 -1.58 -3.19 -7.91
C ILE A 154 -2.30 -3.63 -6.64
N ALA A 155 -1.60 -4.33 -5.75
CA ALA A 155 -2.08 -4.85 -4.46
C ALA A 155 -3.18 -5.93 -4.53
N SER A 156 -3.75 -6.23 -5.70
CA SER A 156 -4.83 -7.22 -5.86
C SER A 156 -6.01 -6.97 -4.92
N LEU A 157 -6.37 -5.71 -4.71
CA LEU A 157 -7.45 -5.30 -3.79
C LEU A 157 -8.79 -5.20 -4.52
N PRO A 158 -9.92 -5.52 -3.87
CA PRO A 158 -11.23 -5.41 -4.48
C PRO A 158 -11.65 -3.95 -4.68
N TYR A 159 -12.31 -3.66 -5.80
CA TYR A 159 -12.98 -2.38 -6.06
C TYR A 159 -14.26 -2.56 -6.87
N GLY A 160 -15.16 -1.58 -6.85
CA GLY A 160 -16.47 -1.65 -7.50
C GLY A 160 -17.62 -2.06 -6.57
N GLY A 161 -18.86 -1.91 -7.03
CA GLY A 161 -20.04 -2.23 -6.24
C GLY A 161 -21.29 -1.50 -6.76
N GLN A 162 -22.26 -1.23 -5.88
CA GLN A 162 -23.51 -0.52 -6.23
C GLN A 162 -23.67 0.82 -5.51
N HIS A 163 -22.62 1.37 -4.90
CA HIS A 163 -22.70 2.55 -4.06
C HIS A 163 -22.11 3.79 -4.76
N PRO A 164 -22.85 4.47 -5.65
CA PRO A 164 -22.33 5.65 -6.33
C PRO A 164 -21.95 6.77 -5.37
N ASP A 165 -22.59 6.84 -4.20
CA ASP A 165 -22.32 7.82 -3.14
C ASP A 165 -21.28 7.36 -2.12
N ASP A 166 -20.52 6.30 -2.41
CA ASP A 166 -19.41 5.85 -1.56
C ASP A 166 -18.41 7.00 -1.28
N ASP A 167 -17.96 7.06 -0.03
CA ASP A 167 -17.11 8.13 0.49
C ASP A 167 -15.79 7.54 1.03
N SER A 168 -14.75 7.66 0.22
CA SER A 168 -13.37 7.29 0.55
C SER A 168 -12.61 8.42 1.26
N GLY A 169 -13.26 9.55 1.56
CA GLY A 169 -12.72 10.66 2.33
C GLY A 169 -12.37 11.90 1.50
N VAL A 170 -11.28 12.57 1.86
CA VAL A 170 -10.88 13.89 1.34
C VAL A 170 -9.43 13.85 0.87
N ILE A 171 -9.21 14.22 -0.39
CA ILE A 171 -7.91 14.44 -1.01
C ILE A 171 -7.94 15.84 -1.60
N ARG A 172 -7.40 16.80 -0.86
CA ARG A 172 -7.46 18.22 -1.23
C ARG A 172 -6.12 18.92 -1.02
N TYR A 173 -5.66 19.66 -2.03
CA TYR A 173 -4.31 20.27 -2.04
C TYR A 173 -3.21 19.23 -1.77
N VAL A 174 -3.24 18.15 -2.54
CA VAL A 174 -2.28 17.04 -2.44
C VAL A 174 -1.44 16.97 -3.71
N ARG A 175 -0.12 16.90 -3.57
CA ARG A 175 0.80 16.67 -4.68
C ARG A 175 1.53 15.35 -4.52
N ILE A 176 1.57 14.58 -5.60
CA ILE A 176 2.33 13.32 -5.71
C ILE A 176 3.45 13.55 -6.73
N GLU A 177 4.68 13.38 -6.28
CA GLU A 177 5.88 13.61 -7.08
C GLU A 177 6.66 12.31 -7.28
N TYR A 178 7.26 12.10 -8.46
CA TYR A 178 8.22 11.03 -8.72
C TYR A 178 7.65 9.59 -8.57
N SER A 179 6.34 9.44 -8.72
CA SER A 179 5.63 8.17 -8.65
C SER A 179 5.70 7.41 -9.99
N GLY A 180 4.98 6.29 -10.10
CA GLY A 180 4.88 5.52 -11.34
C GLY A 180 5.80 4.32 -11.45
N GLY A 181 6.28 3.78 -10.32
CA GLY A 181 7.18 2.62 -10.32
C GLY A 181 6.53 1.40 -10.98
N LYS A 182 7.23 0.79 -11.94
CA LYS A 182 6.76 -0.38 -12.71
C LYS A 182 6.76 -1.66 -11.87
N ALA A 183 5.61 -2.29 -11.68
CA ALA A 183 5.50 -3.54 -10.91
C ALA A 183 5.96 -4.75 -11.72
N ASP A 184 5.58 -4.79 -13.00
CA ASP A 184 6.14 -5.70 -14.00
C ASP A 184 6.01 -5.10 -15.41
N GLY A 185 6.16 -5.91 -16.46
CA GLY A 185 6.05 -5.44 -17.84
C GLY A 185 4.62 -5.14 -18.31
N GLN A 186 3.59 -5.34 -17.48
CA GLN A 186 2.18 -5.19 -17.82
C GLN A 186 1.38 -4.36 -16.80
N SER A 187 1.85 -4.26 -15.55
CA SER A 187 1.21 -3.49 -14.47
C SER A 187 2.15 -2.39 -13.97
N GLU A 188 1.69 -1.15 -14.08
CA GLU A 188 2.43 0.05 -13.70
C GLU A 188 1.63 0.80 -12.63
N ASN A 189 2.33 1.43 -11.67
CA ASN A 189 1.66 2.32 -10.73
C ASN A 189 1.44 3.69 -11.38
N ASN A 190 0.53 4.49 -10.84
CA ASN A 190 0.25 5.86 -11.26
C ASN A 190 0.55 6.86 -10.14
N GLY A 191 0.46 8.16 -10.42
CA GLY A 191 0.41 9.16 -9.35
C GLY A 191 -0.79 8.95 -8.44
N PHE A 192 -2.00 9.12 -8.99
CA PHE A 192 -3.26 8.84 -8.32
C PHE A 192 -4.03 7.78 -9.11
N SER A 193 -4.44 6.70 -8.45
CA SER A 193 -5.32 5.68 -9.04
C SER A 193 -6.64 5.63 -8.29
N PHE A 194 -7.72 6.04 -8.96
CA PHE A 194 -9.07 6.03 -8.40
C PHE A 194 -9.85 4.85 -8.95
N TYR A 195 -9.90 3.77 -8.18
CA TYR A 195 -10.59 2.53 -8.52
C TYR A 195 -12.01 2.52 -7.96
N GLY A 196 -13.02 2.67 -8.83
CA GLY A 196 -14.43 2.60 -8.39
C GLY A 196 -14.81 3.60 -7.30
N VAL A 197 -14.20 4.78 -7.27
CA VAL A 197 -14.41 5.78 -6.20
C VAL A 197 -15.75 6.50 -6.39
N GLY A 198 -16.50 6.66 -5.29
CA GLY A 198 -17.82 7.28 -5.29
C GLY A 198 -17.80 8.81 -5.21
N ASN A 199 -18.93 9.42 -5.57
CA ASN A 199 -19.11 10.87 -5.60
C ASN A 199 -19.28 11.52 -4.22
N GLY A 200 -19.33 10.73 -3.15
CA GLY A 200 -19.19 11.22 -1.78
C GLY A 200 -17.77 11.65 -1.44
N THR A 201 -16.78 11.14 -2.19
CA THR A 201 -15.35 11.44 -2.00
C THR A 201 -15.01 12.83 -2.55
N THR A 202 -14.25 13.61 -1.78
CA THR A 202 -13.76 14.92 -2.24
C THR A 202 -12.36 14.79 -2.86
N VAL A 203 -12.25 15.10 -4.15
CA VAL A 203 -10.96 15.17 -4.87
C VAL A 203 -10.80 16.54 -5.52
N GLN A 204 -9.94 17.39 -4.96
CA GLN A 204 -9.80 18.78 -5.42
C GLN A 204 -8.36 19.29 -5.31
N TYR A 205 -7.90 20.10 -6.27
CA TYR A 205 -6.55 20.71 -6.21
C TYR A 205 -5.46 19.65 -6.03
N ILE A 206 -5.50 18.61 -6.88
CA ILE A 206 -4.48 17.56 -6.87
C ILE A 206 -3.48 17.78 -8.00
N GLN A 207 -2.23 17.42 -7.74
CA GLN A 207 -1.17 17.54 -8.73
C GLN A 207 -0.33 16.27 -8.81
N ALA A 208 -0.10 15.78 -10.02
CA ALA A 208 0.93 14.79 -10.30
C ALA A 208 2.15 15.49 -10.92
N TYR A 209 3.36 15.12 -10.52
CA TYR A 209 4.59 15.78 -10.97
C TYR A 209 5.73 14.79 -11.20
N GLU A 210 6.37 14.84 -12.37
CA GLU A 210 7.55 14.03 -12.72
C GLU A 210 7.35 12.52 -12.47
N GLY A 211 6.16 12.00 -12.73
CA GLY A 211 5.84 10.56 -12.65
C GLY A 211 6.32 9.79 -13.89
N LEU A 212 6.54 8.49 -13.76
CA LEU A 212 7.00 7.63 -14.87
C LEU A 212 5.86 7.11 -15.76
N ASP A 213 4.62 7.18 -15.26
CA ASP A 213 3.41 6.73 -15.92
C ASP A 213 2.27 7.75 -15.72
N ASP A 214 1.01 7.34 -15.86
CA ASP A 214 -0.15 8.20 -15.73
C ASP A 214 -0.15 9.00 -14.41
N GLY A 215 -0.36 10.32 -14.52
CA GLY A 215 -0.42 11.18 -13.35
C GLY A 215 -1.68 10.92 -12.51
N ILE A 216 -2.82 10.75 -13.18
CA ILE A 216 -4.12 10.48 -12.58
C ILE A 216 -4.88 9.50 -13.49
N GLU A 217 -5.29 8.36 -12.94
CA GLU A 217 -6.10 7.38 -13.65
C GLU A 217 -7.38 7.02 -12.89
N PHE A 218 -8.47 6.82 -13.64
CA PHE A 218 -9.78 6.48 -13.12
C PHE A 218 -10.26 5.14 -13.69
N PHE A 219 -10.49 4.17 -12.80
CA PHE A 219 -11.02 2.85 -13.14
C PHE A 219 -12.50 2.77 -12.74
N GLY A 220 -13.34 3.40 -13.56
CA GLY A 220 -14.78 3.53 -13.29
C GLY A 220 -15.09 4.40 -12.07
N GLY A 221 -16.23 4.13 -11.42
CA GLY A 221 -16.72 4.94 -10.31
C GLY A 221 -17.54 6.15 -10.76
N THR A 222 -17.79 7.05 -9.82
CA THR A 222 -18.60 8.27 -10.04
C THR A 222 -17.99 9.53 -9.43
N VAL A 223 -16.78 9.43 -8.88
CA VAL A 223 -16.07 10.54 -8.23
C VAL A 223 -15.96 11.75 -9.18
N ASN A 224 -16.15 12.94 -8.60
CA ASN A 224 -15.86 14.19 -9.28
C ASN A 224 -14.49 14.70 -8.81
N ALA A 225 -13.60 14.99 -9.75
CA ALA A 225 -12.32 15.61 -9.47
C ALA A 225 -12.27 17.02 -10.10
N SER A 226 -11.75 18.00 -9.38
CA SER A 226 -11.69 19.40 -9.83
C SER A 226 -10.32 20.00 -9.57
N TYR A 227 -9.85 20.87 -10.47
CA TYR A 227 -8.53 21.52 -10.38
C TYR A 227 -7.40 20.48 -10.32
N ILE A 228 -7.23 19.75 -11.43
CA ILE A 228 -6.20 18.71 -11.60
C ILE A 228 -5.09 19.29 -12.48
N SER A 229 -3.83 19.06 -12.11
CA SER A 229 -2.66 19.48 -12.89
C SER A 229 -1.58 18.41 -12.97
#